data_AF-A0A537M130-F1
#
_entry.id   AF-A0A537M130-F1
#
_cell.length_a   1.000
_cell.length_b   1.000
_cell.length_c   1.000
_cell.angle_alpha   90.00
_cell.angle_beta   90.00
_cell.angle_gamma   90.00
#
_symmetry.space_group_name_H-M   'P 1'
#
loop_
_entity.id
_entity.type
_entity.pdbx_description
1 polymer ?
#
loop_
_entity_poly.entity_id
_entity_poly.type
_entity_poly.pdbx_seq_one_letter_code
_entity_poly.pdbx_strand_id
1 'polypeptide(L)'
;MAGIWRNGVALITASILGACASTAPRHEQKPSARYTFWRPAPVQGAAEPSDVVKQAPPEAWRRIAPENLLVMDLKDGARVVIELAPDFAPVHIANIRAFARAGWWNAATIYRVQDNYVSQWGNGDATGPLPAGVVKQPPAEYDRALAGLPFRPLGYPDSYAPVTGHSDSWPVGTDPETGRAWLTHCYGYVGVGRDLSPDTGTGGELYAVIGHAPRHLDLNIALIGRVIEGMPALSARPRGTGALGMYETPAKEAIPIARVRLAVDMPEGERPAYEVLRSDSDSFSRVVTGRANRGGEFFIRPAGGVDVCNVPVPVRKVGG
;
A
#
# COMPACT_ATOMS: atom_id res chain seq x y z
N MET A 1 13.82 -48.02 56.70
CA MET A 1 14.71 -49.17 57.00
C MET A 1 14.38 -50.25 55.97
N ALA A 2 15.26 -50.85 55.18
CA ALA A 2 16.72 -50.85 55.07
C ALA A 2 17.14 -51.42 53.68
N GLY A 3 18.41 -51.24 53.29
CA GLY A 3 19.16 -52.07 52.31
C GLY A 3 19.32 -51.44 50.91
N ILE A 4 20.46 -50.85 50.50
CA ILE A 4 21.81 -51.39 50.21
C ILE A 4 21.89 -52.27 48.94
N TRP A 5 22.46 -51.66 47.88
CA TRP A 5 23.42 -52.13 46.85
C TRP A 5 23.27 -53.50 46.17
N ARG A 6 23.29 -53.51 44.82
CA ARG A 6 24.42 -53.99 43.99
C ARG A 6 24.20 -53.80 42.48
N ASN A 7 25.33 -53.53 41.81
CA ASN A 7 25.54 -53.35 40.37
C ASN A 7 25.22 -54.59 39.52
N GLY A 8 24.80 -54.35 38.26
CA GLY A 8 24.77 -55.35 37.20
C GLY A 8 24.71 -54.69 35.82
N VAL A 9 25.82 -54.74 35.09
CA VAL A 9 25.97 -54.33 33.68
C VAL A 9 25.12 -55.23 32.78
N ALA A 10 24.40 -54.68 31.80
CA ALA A 10 23.71 -55.45 30.76
C ALA A 10 24.03 -54.89 29.36
N LEU A 11 24.40 -55.82 28.47
CA LEU A 11 24.91 -55.63 27.12
C LEU A 11 23.90 -55.00 26.15
N ILE A 12 24.44 -54.16 25.27
CA ILE A 12 23.78 -53.60 24.08
C ILE A 12 23.66 -54.68 23.01
N THR A 13 22.44 -54.94 22.53
CA THR A 13 22.17 -55.70 21.29
C THR A 13 21.59 -54.75 20.25
N ALA A 14 22.33 -54.54 19.15
CA ALA A 14 21.92 -53.71 18.03
C ALA A 14 20.99 -54.51 17.10
N SER A 15 19.77 -54.02 16.89
CA SER A 15 18.82 -54.58 15.91
C SER A 15 18.80 -53.66 14.68
N ILE A 16 19.22 -54.19 13.54
CA ILE A 16 19.15 -53.51 12.23
C ILE A 16 17.75 -53.74 11.67
N LEU A 17 16.88 -52.71 11.74
CA LEU A 17 15.61 -52.67 11.01
C LEU A 17 15.87 -52.07 9.62
N GLY A 18 15.73 -52.91 8.58
CA GLY A 18 15.80 -52.49 7.19
C GLY A 18 14.61 -51.59 6.84
N ALA A 19 14.89 -50.34 6.49
CA ALA A 19 13.90 -49.40 5.97
C ALA A 19 13.66 -49.70 4.47
N CYS A 20 12.49 -50.23 4.14
CA CYS A 20 11.98 -50.22 2.76
C CYS A 20 11.65 -48.78 2.38
N ALA A 21 12.56 -48.12 1.65
CA ALA A 21 12.30 -46.82 1.05
C ALA A 21 11.34 -46.99 -0.14
N SER A 22 10.08 -46.60 0.02
CA SER A 22 9.15 -46.45 -1.10
C SER A 22 9.56 -45.25 -1.95
N THR A 23 10.23 -45.49 -3.07
CA THR A 23 10.56 -44.47 -4.07
C THR A 23 9.31 -44.17 -4.91
N ALA A 24 8.41 -43.34 -4.40
CA ALA A 24 7.40 -42.73 -5.25
C ALA A 24 8.10 -41.88 -6.34
N PRO A 25 7.74 -42.02 -7.62
CA PRO A 25 8.36 -41.24 -8.69
C PRO A 25 8.08 -39.75 -8.45
N ARG A 26 9.14 -38.94 -8.42
CA ARG A 26 9.00 -37.48 -8.44
C ARG A 26 8.35 -37.11 -9.78
N HIS A 27 7.13 -36.59 -9.75
CA HIS A 27 6.56 -35.89 -10.88
C HIS A 27 7.43 -34.65 -11.14
N GLU A 28 8.34 -34.72 -12.12
CA GLU A 28 8.96 -33.54 -12.69
C GLU A 28 7.87 -32.73 -13.41
N GLN A 29 7.29 -31.75 -12.71
CA GLN A 29 6.54 -30.69 -13.37
C GLN A 29 7.52 -29.94 -14.27
N LYS A 30 7.47 -30.21 -15.57
CA LYS A 30 8.16 -29.38 -16.56
C LYS A 30 7.67 -27.94 -16.40
N PRO A 31 8.56 -26.96 -16.23
CA PRO A 31 8.17 -25.55 -16.22
C PRO A 31 7.34 -25.25 -17.47
N SER A 32 6.26 -24.46 -17.33
CA SER A 32 5.35 -24.17 -18.44
C SER A 32 6.11 -23.62 -19.67
N ALA A 33 5.69 -24.01 -20.87
CA ALA A 33 6.38 -23.70 -22.13
C ALA A 33 6.32 -22.22 -22.58
N ARG A 34 5.95 -21.28 -21.69
CA ARG A 34 5.65 -19.87 -22.02
C ARG A 34 6.71 -18.85 -21.56
N TYR A 35 7.85 -19.27 -21.03
CA TYR A 35 8.82 -18.31 -20.50
C TYR A 35 9.80 -17.82 -21.56
N THR A 36 9.49 -16.67 -22.18
CA THR A 36 10.54 -15.80 -22.73
C THR A 36 11.15 -15.05 -21.55
N PHE A 37 12.45 -15.19 -21.31
CA PHE A 37 13.10 -14.50 -20.19
C PHE A 37 13.22 -13.02 -20.49
N TRP A 38 12.58 -12.17 -19.67
CA TRP A 38 12.88 -10.74 -19.67
C TRP A 38 14.33 -10.53 -19.20
N ARG A 39 15.03 -9.60 -19.85
CA ARG A 39 16.39 -9.20 -19.48
C ARG A 39 16.38 -7.74 -19.02
N PRO A 40 16.88 -7.43 -17.81
CA PRO A 40 17.15 -6.06 -17.43
C PRO A 40 18.05 -5.36 -18.44
N ALA A 41 17.81 -4.06 -18.63
CA ALA A 41 18.64 -3.19 -19.47
C ALA A 41 19.27 -2.10 -18.58
N PRO A 42 20.39 -2.39 -17.90
CA PRO A 42 21.04 -1.46 -17.00
C PRO A 42 21.49 -0.17 -17.70
N VAL A 43 21.26 0.96 -17.06
CA VAL A 43 21.76 2.28 -17.46
C VAL A 43 22.88 2.68 -16.51
N GLN A 44 24.09 2.79 -17.03
CA GLN A 44 25.25 3.27 -16.27
C GLN A 44 25.14 4.77 -16.02
N GLY A 45 25.56 5.23 -14.84
CA GLY A 45 25.54 6.66 -14.49
C GLY A 45 24.14 7.26 -14.38
N ALA A 46 23.09 6.45 -14.14
CA ALA A 46 21.76 6.97 -13.87
C ALA A 46 21.79 7.98 -12.71
N ALA A 47 21.02 9.06 -12.82
CA ALA A 47 20.98 10.09 -11.78
C ALA A 47 20.37 9.54 -10.48
N GLU A 48 20.88 10.00 -9.34
CA GLU A 48 20.27 9.66 -8.05
C GLU A 48 18.87 10.29 -7.95
N PRO A 49 17.81 9.51 -7.65
CA PRO A 49 16.44 10.03 -7.68
C PRO A 49 16.22 11.28 -6.82
N SER A 50 16.91 11.37 -5.67
CA SER A 50 16.79 12.53 -4.79
C SER A 50 17.33 13.82 -5.42
N ASP A 51 18.38 13.74 -6.23
CA ASP A 51 18.96 14.90 -6.91
C ASP A 51 18.12 15.33 -8.10
N VAL A 52 17.53 14.37 -8.83
CA VAL A 52 16.54 14.66 -9.87
C VAL A 52 15.36 15.44 -9.29
N VAL A 53 14.85 15.03 -8.14
CA VAL A 53 13.73 15.69 -7.45
C VAL A 53 14.10 17.11 -7.02
N LYS A 54 15.31 17.31 -6.45
CA LYS A 54 15.78 18.65 -6.05
C LYS A 54 15.90 19.61 -7.24
N GLN A 55 16.26 19.09 -8.42
CA GLN A 55 16.47 19.87 -9.64
C GLN A 55 15.23 19.98 -10.53
N ALA A 56 14.11 19.33 -10.17
CA ALA A 56 12.91 19.33 -11.00
C ALA A 56 12.31 20.74 -11.09
N PRO A 57 12.08 21.26 -12.30
CA PRO A 57 11.63 22.64 -12.48
C PRO A 57 10.17 22.81 -12.03
N PRO A 58 9.71 24.02 -11.69
CA PRO A 58 8.37 24.25 -11.13
C PRO A 58 7.23 23.64 -11.95
N GLU A 59 7.28 23.70 -13.27
CA GLU A 59 6.29 23.15 -14.20
C GLU A 59 6.19 21.62 -14.19
N ALA A 60 7.21 20.93 -13.67
CA ALA A 60 7.17 19.48 -13.47
C ALA A 60 6.30 19.08 -12.25
N TRP A 61 5.82 20.04 -11.47
CA TRP A 61 5.02 19.81 -10.28
C TRP A 61 3.56 20.21 -10.51
N ARG A 62 2.63 19.44 -9.94
CA ARG A 62 1.20 19.75 -9.91
C ARG A 62 0.77 19.96 -8.46
N ARG A 63 0.07 21.06 -8.18
CA ARG A 63 -0.53 21.29 -6.86
C ARG A 63 -1.66 20.30 -6.60
N ILE A 64 -1.71 19.77 -5.38
CA ILE A 64 -2.81 18.92 -4.92
C ILE A 64 -3.92 19.84 -4.41
N ALA A 65 -5.14 19.68 -4.94
CA ALA A 65 -6.28 20.48 -4.55
C ALA A 65 -6.66 20.21 -3.08
N PRO A 66 -6.99 21.23 -2.26
CA PRO A 66 -7.26 21.05 -0.84
C PRO A 66 -8.47 20.16 -0.54
N GLU A 67 -9.44 20.06 -1.45
CA GLU A 67 -10.58 19.13 -1.37
C GLU A 67 -10.20 17.65 -1.61
N ASN A 68 -8.96 17.41 -2.06
CA ASN A 68 -8.36 16.09 -2.24
C ASN A 68 -7.29 15.80 -1.18
N LEU A 69 -7.21 16.60 -0.12
CA LEU A 69 -6.33 16.35 1.02
C LEU A 69 -7.16 16.01 2.25
N LEU A 70 -7.01 14.78 2.75
CA LEU A 70 -7.58 14.33 4.00
C LEU A 70 -6.49 14.37 5.08
N VAL A 71 -6.72 15.14 6.14
CA VAL A 71 -5.78 15.36 7.25
C VAL A 71 -6.30 14.62 8.47
N MET A 72 -5.51 13.67 8.97
CA MET A 72 -5.77 12.92 10.19
C MET A 72 -4.76 13.31 11.27
N ASP A 73 -5.25 13.92 12.33
CA ASP A 73 -4.47 14.23 13.54
C ASP A 73 -4.74 13.13 14.58
N LEU A 74 -3.68 12.54 15.12
CA LEU A 74 -3.73 11.52 16.17
C LEU A 74 -3.58 12.17 17.55
N LYS A 75 -4.11 11.53 18.61
CA LYS A 75 -4.06 12.09 19.97
C LYS A 75 -2.65 12.12 20.58
N ASP A 76 -1.70 11.40 20.01
CA ASP A 76 -0.29 11.43 20.38
C ASP A 76 0.51 12.55 19.69
N GLY A 77 -0.16 13.41 18.92
CA GLY A 77 0.43 14.56 18.24
C GLY A 77 0.95 14.29 16.83
N ALA A 78 0.92 13.03 16.36
CA ALA A 78 1.28 12.70 14.99
C ALA A 78 0.19 13.15 14.00
N ARG A 79 0.62 13.55 12.80
CA ARG A 79 -0.26 13.92 11.68
C ARG A 79 -0.01 13.02 10.48
N VAL A 80 -1.08 12.60 9.83
CA VAL A 80 -1.07 11.91 8.55
C VAL A 80 -1.84 12.75 7.53
N VAL A 81 -1.28 12.91 6.33
CA VAL A 81 -1.98 13.56 5.21
C VAL A 81 -2.11 12.57 4.06
N ILE A 82 -3.32 12.46 3.53
CA ILE A 82 -3.69 11.53 2.47
C ILE A 82 -4.16 12.35 1.25
N GLU A 83 -3.55 12.11 0.09
CA GLU A 83 -4.08 12.57 -1.21
C GLU A 83 -5.16 11.60 -1.67
N LEU A 84 -6.34 12.12 -2.01
CA LEU A 84 -7.49 11.38 -2.49
C LEU A 84 -7.47 11.22 -4.02
N ALA A 85 -7.97 10.08 -4.52
CA ALA A 85 -8.04 9.72 -5.94
C ALA A 85 -9.48 9.69 -6.47
N PRO A 86 -10.18 10.84 -6.59
CA PRO A 86 -11.59 10.90 -7.01
C PRO A 86 -11.85 10.31 -8.40
N ASP A 87 -10.84 10.32 -9.25
CA ASP A 87 -10.92 9.77 -10.60
C ASP A 87 -11.00 8.23 -10.62
N PHE A 88 -10.48 7.55 -9.60
CA PHE A 88 -10.53 6.07 -9.53
C PHE A 88 -11.71 5.55 -8.71
N ALA A 89 -12.08 6.26 -7.65
CA ALA A 89 -13.15 5.83 -6.74
C ALA A 89 -14.12 6.97 -6.38
N PRO A 90 -14.85 7.56 -7.35
CA PRO A 90 -15.63 8.77 -7.12
C PRO A 90 -16.72 8.63 -6.05
N VAL A 91 -17.42 7.50 -5.98
CA VAL A 91 -18.47 7.27 -4.97
C VAL A 91 -17.85 7.06 -3.59
N HIS A 92 -16.78 6.28 -3.47
CA HIS A 92 -16.07 6.15 -2.20
C HIS A 92 -15.51 7.50 -1.75
N ILE A 93 -14.93 8.31 -2.65
CA ILE A 93 -14.45 9.66 -2.30
C ILE A 93 -15.59 10.57 -1.83
N ALA A 94 -16.76 10.51 -2.46
CA ALA A 94 -17.93 11.23 -1.96
C ALA A 94 -18.31 10.79 -0.54
N ASN A 95 -18.28 9.48 -0.25
CA ASN A 95 -18.47 8.95 1.09
C ASN A 95 -17.40 9.44 2.08
N ILE A 96 -16.11 9.38 1.72
CA ILE A 96 -15.01 9.86 2.57
C ILE A 96 -15.21 11.33 2.95
N ARG A 97 -15.62 12.16 1.98
CA ARG A 97 -15.91 13.58 2.23
C ARG A 97 -17.09 13.75 3.18
N ALA A 98 -18.16 12.96 3.04
CA ALA A 98 -19.31 12.98 3.94
C ALA A 98 -18.92 12.53 5.37
N PHE A 99 -18.17 11.42 5.50
CA PHE A 99 -17.66 10.93 6.77
C PHE A 99 -16.75 11.95 7.48
N ALA A 100 -15.83 12.59 6.75
CA ALA A 100 -14.94 13.61 7.30
C ALA A 100 -15.71 14.81 7.84
N ARG A 101 -16.69 15.32 7.09
CA ARG A 101 -17.53 16.46 7.50
C ARG A 101 -18.46 16.14 8.67
N ALA A 102 -18.91 14.89 8.76
CA ALA A 102 -19.68 14.40 9.89
C ALA A 102 -18.81 14.07 11.12
N GLY A 103 -17.48 14.18 11.01
CA GLY A 103 -16.56 13.85 12.10
C GLY A 103 -16.56 12.36 12.46
N TRP A 104 -16.89 11.47 11.51
CA TRP A 104 -17.02 10.03 11.73
C TRP A 104 -15.82 9.44 12.48
N TRP A 105 -14.60 9.87 12.14
CA TRP A 105 -13.38 9.36 12.76
C TRP A 105 -12.88 10.13 13.99
N ASN A 106 -13.57 11.17 14.47
CA ASN A 106 -13.04 12.05 15.54
C ASN A 106 -12.94 11.37 16.93
N ALA A 107 -13.45 10.15 17.07
CA ALA A 107 -13.23 9.28 18.23
C ALA A 107 -12.87 7.84 17.83
N ALA A 108 -12.57 7.63 16.54
CA ALA A 108 -12.10 6.36 16.02
C ALA A 108 -10.69 6.04 16.52
N THR A 109 -10.23 4.83 16.23
CA THR A 109 -8.86 4.43 16.53
C THR A 109 -8.23 3.74 15.33
N ILE A 110 -6.90 3.74 15.28
CA ILE A 110 -6.17 2.68 14.59
C ILE A 110 -6.26 1.47 15.50
N TYR A 111 -7.08 0.48 15.11
CA TYR A 111 -7.42 -0.67 15.94
C TYR A 111 -6.74 -1.97 15.49
N ARG A 112 -6.11 -1.96 14.32
CA ARG A 112 -5.49 -3.13 13.70
C ARG A 112 -4.20 -2.73 13.00
N VAL A 113 -3.12 -3.42 13.32
CA VAL A 113 -1.82 -3.26 12.66
C VAL A 113 -1.26 -4.64 12.40
N GLN A 114 -1.37 -5.10 11.17
CA GLN A 114 -0.86 -6.39 10.74
C GLN A 114 0.53 -6.22 10.13
N ASP A 115 1.50 -6.98 10.66
CA ASP A 115 2.87 -6.93 10.19
C ASP A 115 2.98 -7.19 8.69
N ASN A 116 3.81 -6.40 8.02
CA ASN A 116 4.07 -6.47 6.59
C ASN A 116 2.81 -6.46 5.70
N TYR A 117 1.70 -5.86 6.18
CA TYR A 117 0.44 -5.82 5.44
C TYR A 117 -0.20 -4.44 5.54
N VAL A 118 -1.06 -4.21 6.55
CA VAL A 118 -1.84 -2.96 6.66
C VAL A 118 -1.96 -2.45 8.10
N SER A 119 -2.10 -1.14 8.22
CA SER A 119 -2.58 -0.45 9.42
C SER A 119 -3.98 0.08 9.11
N GLN A 120 -4.98 -0.34 9.90
CA GLN A 120 -6.40 -0.10 9.65
C GLN A 120 -7.03 0.70 10.79
N TRP A 121 -7.91 1.62 10.41
CA TRP A 121 -8.63 2.52 11.30
C TRP A 121 -10.08 2.70 10.86
N GLY A 122 -10.87 3.18 11.80
CA GLY A 122 -12.31 3.34 11.63
C GLY A 122 -13.03 3.19 12.96
N ASN A 123 -14.34 3.03 12.89
CA ASN A 123 -15.18 2.82 14.06
C ASN A 123 -15.48 1.33 14.30
N GLY A 124 -14.80 0.42 13.60
CA GLY A 124 -14.99 -1.03 13.74
C GLY A 124 -16.44 -1.42 13.42
N ASP A 125 -17.00 -2.31 14.22
CA ASP A 125 -18.36 -2.83 14.04
C ASP A 125 -19.48 -1.86 14.49
N ALA A 126 -19.22 -0.54 14.51
CA ALA A 126 -20.20 0.43 14.94
C ALA A 126 -21.48 0.39 14.06
N THR A 127 -22.61 0.09 14.69
CA THR A 127 -23.92 -0.09 14.03
C THR A 127 -24.77 1.19 13.94
N GLY A 128 -24.15 2.34 14.19
CA GLY A 128 -24.82 3.64 14.15
C GLY A 128 -25.29 4.03 12.73
N PRO A 129 -26.23 4.98 12.62
CA PRO A 129 -26.67 5.46 11.31
C PRO A 129 -25.48 6.08 10.55
N LEU A 130 -25.39 5.78 9.26
CA LEU A 130 -24.43 6.42 8.38
C LEU A 130 -24.75 7.92 8.26
N PRO A 131 -23.73 8.79 8.17
CA PRO A 131 -23.94 10.20 7.92
C PRO A 131 -24.75 10.47 6.64
N ALA A 132 -25.43 11.62 6.62
CA ALA A 132 -26.14 12.08 5.43
C ALA A 132 -25.19 12.16 4.21
N GLY A 133 -25.64 11.67 3.06
CA GLY A 133 -24.87 11.66 1.82
C GLY A 133 -23.95 10.45 1.62
N VAL A 134 -23.81 9.57 2.64
CA VAL A 134 -23.06 8.31 2.48
C VAL A 134 -23.91 7.27 1.74
N VAL A 135 -23.35 6.75 0.65
CA VAL A 135 -23.89 5.59 -0.07
C VAL A 135 -23.52 4.32 0.68
N LYS A 136 -24.52 3.61 1.22
CA LYS A 136 -24.31 2.39 2.02
C LYS A 136 -23.69 1.22 1.24
N GLN A 137 -23.99 1.11 -0.05
CA GLN A 137 -23.47 0.08 -0.94
C GLN A 137 -22.92 0.76 -2.19
N PRO A 138 -21.72 1.36 -2.12
CA PRO A 138 -21.10 1.97 -3.29
C PRO A 138 -20.81 0.87 -4.35
N PRO A 139 -20.74 1.24 -5.64
CA PRO A 139 -20.35 0.29 -6.67
C PRO A 139 -18.93 -0.24 -6.43
N ALA A 140 -18.58 -1.36 -7.06
CA ALA A 140 -17.21 -1.85 -7.08
C ALA A 140 -16.32 -0.89 -7.90
N GLU A 141 -15.62 0.02 -7.22
CA GLU A 141 -14.69 0.97 -7.82
C GLU A 141 -13.26 0.42 -7.77
N TYR A 142 -13.10 -0.81 -8.26
CA TYR A 142 -11.82 -1.52 -8.23
C TYR A 142 -10.96 -1.25 -9.47
N ASP A 143 -11.60 -0.78 -10.54
CA ASP A 143 -10.99 -0.38 -11.80
C ASP A 143 -11.86 0.65 -12.53
N ARG A 144 -11.32 1.19 -13.62
CA ARG A 144 -12.02 2.10 -14.53
C ARG A 144 -11.59 1.88 -15.96
N ALA A 145 -12.24 2.58 -16.89
CA ALA A 145 -11.81 2.60 -18.28
C ALA A 145 -10.41 3.24 -18.40
N LEU A 146 -9.54 2.58 -19.15
CA LEU A 146 -8.21 3.10 -19.54
C LEU A 146 -8.34 4.28 -20.50
N ALA A 147 -9.38 4.28 -21.34
CA ALA A 147 -9.64 5.37 -22.27
C ALA A 147 -9.75 6.72 -21.52
N GLY A 148 -8.99 7.70 -21.99
CA GLY A 148 -8.94 9.05 -21.41
C GLY A 148 -7.96 9.24 -20.25
N LEU A 149 -7.28 8.17 -19.78
CA LEU A 149 -6.21 8.31 -18.80
C LEU A 149 -4.88 8.68 -19.49
N PRO A 150 -4.14 9.69 -19.00
CA PRO A 150 -2.79 9.98 -19.48
C PRO A 150 -1.84 8.91 -18.91
N PHE A 151 -1.73 7.78 -19.61
CA PHE A 151 -0.95 6.63 -19.14
C PHE A 151 0.49 6.68 -19.66
N ARG A 152 1.43 6.60 -18.72
CA ARG A 152 2.85 6.40 -18.98
C ARG A 152 3.25 4.99 -18.59
N PRO A 153 3.62 4.11 -19.54
CA PRO A 153 4.16 2.79 -19.24
C PRO A 153 5.44 2.87 -18.41
N LEU A 154 5.61 1.90 -17.50
CA LEU A 154 6.82 1.79 -16.69
C LEU A 154 8.02 1.28 -17.50
N GLY A 155 7.76 0.41 -18.49
CA GLY A 155 8.79 -0.20 -19.34
C GLY A 155 9.47 -1.44 -18.74
N TYR A 156 8.97 -1.93 -17.61
CA TYR A 156 9.45 -3.14 -16.92
C TYR A 156 8.31 -4.14 -16.72
N PRO A 157 8.60 -5.45 -16.67
CA PRO A 157 7.57 -6.46 -16.44
C PRO A 157 6.98 -6.34 -15.03
N ASP A 158 5.72 -6.74 -14.90
CA ASP A 158 5.00 -6.84 -13.63
C ASP A 158 4.40 -8.24 -13.51
N SER A 159 4.27 -8.74 -12.27
CA SER A 159 3.73 -10.08 -12.01
C SER A 159 2.20 -10.11 -11.87
N TYR A 160 1.56 -8.95 -11.75
CA TYR A 160 0.15 -8.80 -11.39
C TYR A 160 -0.69 -8.14 -12.50
N ALA A 161 -0.08 -7.39 -13.40
CA ALA A 161 -0.76 -6.71 -14.50
C ALA A 161 -0.02 -6.90 -15.84
N PRO A 162 -0.73 -6.95 -16.99
CA PRO A 162 -0.11 -6.98 -18.31
C PRO A 162 0.85 -5.81 -18.56
N VAL A 163 0.45 -4.60 -18.17
CA VAL A 163 1.29 -3.40 -18.23
C VAL A 163 1.07 -2.57 -16.98
N THR A 164 2.15 -2.19 -16.30
CA THR A 164 2.11 -1.19 -15.24
C THR A 164 2.74 0.12 -15.68
N GLY A 165 2.42 1.19 -14.95
CA GLY A 165 2.89 2.52 -15.26
C GLY A 165 2.34 3.54 -14.28
N HIS A 166 2.26 4.79 -14.75
CA HIS A 166 1.69 5.88 -13.97
C HIS A 166 0.68 6.66 -14.80
N SER A 167 -0.41 7.08 -14.17
CA SER A 167 -1.38 7.99 -14.75
C SER A 167 -1.75 9.07 -13.74
N ASP A 168 -1.63 10.34 -14.13
CA ASP A 168 -1.79 11.50 -13.24
C ASP A 168 -1.03 11.38 -11.91
N SER A 169 0.19 10.85 -11.99
CA SER A 169 1.06 10.58 -10.85
C SER A 169 0.55 9.49 -9.89
N TRP A 170 -0.36 8.63 -10.32
CA TRP A 170 -0.75 7.40 -9.63
C TRP A 170 -0.13 6.17 -10.28
N PRO A 171 0.44 5.22 -9.54
CA PRO A 171 0.84 3.93 -10.06
C PRO A 171 -0.40 3.13 -10.41
N VAL A 172 -0.43 2.61 -11.63
CA VAL A 172 -1.57 1.90 -12.17
C VAL A 172 -1.16 0.59 -12.82
N GLY A 173 -1.98 -0.43 -12.63
CA GLY A 173 -2.02 -1.60 -13.48
C GLY A 173 -3.02 -1.34 -14.61
N THR A 174 -2.72 -1.87 -15.79
CA THR A 174 -3.58 -1.74 -16.96
C THR A 174 -3.62 -3.06 -17.72
N ASP A 175 -4.77 -3.31 -18.33
CA ASP A 175 -4.95 -4.36 -19.31
C ASP A 175 -5.44 -3.72 -20.61
N PRO A 176 -4.54 -3.55 -21.59
CA PRO A 176 -4.90 -2.99 -22.89
C PRO A 176 -5.88 -3.85 -23.69
N GLU A 177 -5.96 -5.17 -23.45
CA GLU A 177 -6.89 -6.05 -24.17
C GLU A 177 -8.33 -5.81 -23.72
N THR A 178 -8.54 -5.63 -22.41
CA THR A 178 -9.87 -5.32 -21.85
C THR A 178 -10.15 -3.82 -21.73
N GLY A 179 -9.14 -2.97 -21.95
CA GLY A 179 -9.26 -1.51 -21.83
C GLY A 179 -9.49 -1.02 -20.40
N ARG A 180 -8.98 -1.76 -19.40
CA ARG A 180 -9.15 -1.45 -17.97
C ARG A 180 -7.88 -0.92 -17.33
N ALA A 181 -8.05 -0.09 -16.31
CA ALA A 181 -6.97 0.46 -15.48
C ALA A 181 -7.39 0.50 -14.00
N TRP A 182 -6.46 0.24 -13.10
CA TRP A 182 -6.70 0.22 -11.65
C TRP A 182 -5.49 0.77 -10.89
N LEU A 183 -5.74 1.31 -9.70
CA LEU A 183 -4.66 1.67 -8.77
C LEU A 183 -4.03 0.39 -8.20
N THR A 184 -2.72 0.43 -7.99
CA THR A 184 -1.97 -0.70 -7.40
C THR A 184 -1.80 -0.54 -5.90
N HIS A 185 -2.01 -1.62 -5.12
CA HIS A 185 -1.83 -1.64 -3.66
C HIS A 185 -0.35 -1.54 -3.23
N CYS A 186 0.30 -0.42 -3.51
CA CYS A 186 1.67 -0.15 -3.10
C CYS A 186 1.76 0.31 -1.64
N TYR A 187 2.98 0.33 -1.09
CA TYR A 187 3.23 0.90 0.24
C TYR A 187 2.70 2.34 0.35
N GLY A 188 1.97 2.63 1.42
CA GLY A 188 1.34 3.91 1.69
C GLY A 188 0.01 4.16 0.97
N TYR A 189 -0.48 3.23 0.15
CA TYR A 189 -1.77 3.37 -0.52
C TYR A 189 -2.89 3.05 0.44
N VAL A 190 -3.98 3.84 0.34
CA VAL A 190 -5.10 3.80 1.26
C VAL A 190 -6.29 3.13 0.58
N GLY A 191 -6.77 2.03 1.17
CA GLY A 191 -7.92 1.28 0.68
C GLY A 191 -9.08 1.26 1.65
N VAL A 192 -10.21 0.76 1.16
CA VAL A 192 -11.46 0.65 1.92
C VAL A 192 -11.56 -0.73 2.56
N GLY A 193 -11.72 -0.74 3.89
CA GLY A 193 -12.10 -1.95 4.62
C GLY A 193 -13.53 -2.34 4.26
N ARG A 194 -13.75 -3.63 4.05
CA ARG A 194 -15.06 -4.19 3.69
C ARG A 194 -15.24 -5.59 4.26
N ASP A 195 -16.49 -6.01 4.33
CA ASP A 195 -16.86 -7.39 4.63
C ASP A 195 -16.62 -8.31 3.41
N LEU A 196 -17.04 -9.57 3.53
CA LEU A 196 -17.02 -10.51 2.42
C LEU A 196 -17.86 -10.00 1.24
N SER A 197 -17.39 -10.31 0.03
CA SER A 197 -18.13 -10.06 -1.20
C SER A 197 -19.56 -10.62 -1.08
N PRO A 198 -20.59 -9.89 -1.54
CA PRO A 198 -20.54 -8.74 -2.44
C PRO A 198 -20.44 -7.35 -1.78
N ASP A 199 -20.12 -7.26 -0.48
CA ASP A 199 -19.85 -5.97 0.14
C ASP A 199 -18.66 -5.28 -0.56
N THR A 200 -18.75 -3.96 -0.73
CA THR A 200 -17.72 -3.10 -1.33
C THR A 200 -17.08 -2.16 -0.32
N GLY A 201 -17.67 -2.08 0.88
CA GLY A 201 -17.26 -1.19 1.97
C GLY A 201 -17.72 0.24 1.72
N THR A 202 -18.23 0.90 2.75
CA THR A 202 -18.72 2.29 2.61
C THR A 202 -17.58 3.32 2.51
N GLY A 203 -16.35 2.95 2.89
CA GLY A 203 -15.26 3.89 3.16
C GLY A 203 -15.21 4.37 4.61
N GLY A 204 -16.09 3.88 5.51
CA GLY A 204 -16.05 4.20 6.94
C GLY A 204 -14.87 3.53 7.67
N GLU A 205 -14.43 2.38 7.14
CA GLU A 205 -13.22 1.66 7.56
C GLU A 205 -12.16 1.83 6.47
N LEU A 206 -10.95 2.22 6.85
CA LEU A 206 -9.85 2.51 5.93
C LEU A 206 -8.57 1.86 6.42
N TYR A 207 -7.68 1.54 5.49
CA TYR A 207 -6.35 1.03 5.82
C TYR A 207 -5.28 1.63 4.94
N ALA A 208 -4.06 1.71 5.45
CA ALA A 208 -2.87 2.02 4.66
C ALA A 208 -2.00 0.77 4.56
N VAL A 209 -1.47 0.49 3.38
CA VAL A 209 -0.45 -0.56 3.21
C VAL A 209 0.84 -0.15 3.92
N ILE A 210 1.33 -0.95 4.86
CA ILE A 210 2.53 -0.65 5.67
C ILE A 210 3.70 -1.62 5.41
N GLY A 211 3.55 -2.54 4.47
CA GLY A 211 4.56 -3.55 4.14
C GLY A 211 4.78 -3.73 2.65
N HIS A 212 5.24 -4.93 2.28
CA HIS A 212 5.31 -5.36 0.89
C HIS A 212 3.93 -5.24 0.23
N ALA A 213 3.90 -4.73 -1.00
CA ALA A 213 2.67 -4.46 -1.73
C ALA A 213 1.77 -5.71 -1.83
N PRO A 214 0.58 -5.74 -1.19
CA PRO A 214 -0.35 -6.86 -1.31
C PRO A 214 -1.16 -6.76 -2.60
N ARG A 215 -0.48 -6.88 -3.75
CA ARG A 215 -1.06 -6.69 -5.09
C ARG A 215 -2.15 -7.70 -5.45
N HIS A 216 -2.38 -8.74 -4.63
CA HIS A 216 -3.56 -9.61 -4.75
C HIS A 216 -4.87 -8.89 -4.40
N LEU A 217 -4.81 -7.71 -3.76
CA LEU A 217 -5.98 -6.87 -3.50
C LEU A 217 -6.36 -5.99 -4.72
N ASP A 218 -5.46 -5.84 -5.69
CA ASP A 218 -5.78 -5.17 -6.95
C ASP A 218 -7.03 -5.84 -7.57
N LEU A 219 -7.91 -5.04 -8.17
CA LEU A 219 -9.19 -5.50 -8.74
C LEU A 219 -10.19 -6.12 -7.74
N ASN A 220 -9.89 -6.13 -6.44
CA ASN A 220 -10.73 -6.76 -5.40
C ASN A 220 -11.16 -5.79 -4.30
N ILE A 221 -10.39 -4.73 -4.06
CA ILE A 221 -10.64 -3.71 -3.04
C ILE A 221 -10.45 -2.32 -3.64
N ALA A 222 -11.32 -1.38 -3.28
CA ALA A 222 -11.23 0.00 -3.73
C ALA A 222 -10.07 0.71 -3.03
N LEU A 223 -9.23 1.39 -3.81
CA LEU A 223 -8.23 2.34 -3.31
C LEU A 223 -8.78 3.75 -3.42
N ILE A 224 -8.65 4.53 -2.35
CA ILE A 224 -9.12 5.92 -2.28
C ILE A 224 -7.98 6.94 -2.38
N GLY A 225 -6.73 6.50 -2.35
CA GLY A 225 -5.60 7.43 -2.43
C GLY A 225 -4.31 6.90 -1.83
N ARG A 226 -3.46 7.82 -1.35
CA ARG A 226 -2.16 7.50 -0.74
C ARG A 226 -1.81 8.46 0.39
N VAL A 227 -1.04 7.97 1.35
CA VAL A 227 -0.38 8.78 2.36
C VAL A 227 0.77 9.56 1.72
N ILE A 228 0.77 10.88 1.88
CA ILE A 228 1.80 11.78 1.35
C ILE A 228 2.65 12.45 2.46
N GLU A 229 2.15 12.49 3.69
CA GLU A 229 2.90 12.92 4.89
C GLU A 229 2.51 12.03 6.07
N GLY A 230 3.46 11.73 6.95
CA GLY A 230 3.15 11.05 8.22
C GLY A 230 3.09 9.53 8.16
N MET A 231 3.56 8.89 7.09
CA MET A 231 3.53 7.42 6.96
C MET A 231 4.12 6.65 8.17
N PRO A 232 5.23 7.08 8.81
CA PRO A 232 5.73 6.42 10.02
C PRO A 232 4.71 6.37 11.18
N ALA A 233 3.77 7.32 11.25
CA ALA A 233 2.69 7.31 12.23
C ALA A 233 1.68 6.17 12.02
N LEU A 234 1.74 5.47 10.88
CA LEU A 234 0.95 4.27 10.59
C LEU A 234 1.81 3.00 10.59
N SER A 235 3.00 3.05 9.98
CA SER A 235 3.83 1.86 9.78
C SER A 235 4.73 1.47 10.95
N ALA A 236 5.08 2.42 11.84
CA ALA A 236 5.96 2.16 12.98
C ALA A 236 5.22 1.80 14.27
N ARG A 237 3.92 1.50 14.20
CA ARG A 237 3.09 1.17 15.36
C ARG A 237 3.38 -0.25 15.90
N PRO A 238 3.12 -0.53 17.19
CA PRO A 238 3.08 -1.90 17.69
C PRO A 238 2.11 -2.74 16.84
N ARG A 239 2.50 -3.98 16.55
CA ARG A 239 1.70 -4.91 15.75
C ARG A 239 0.64 -5.51 16.66
N GLY A 240 -0.56 -5.73 16.14
CA GLY A 240 -1.59 -6.46 16.87
C GLY A 240 -1.22 -7.93 16.98
N THR A 241 -1.43 -8.50 18.18
CA THR A 241 -1.18 -9.92 18.47
C THR A 241 -2.41 -10.80 18.22
N GLY A 242 -3.58 -10.20 18.04
CA GLY A 242 -4.84 -10.89 17.79
C GLY A 242 -4.99 -11.36 16.35
N ALA A 243 -6.11 -12.04 16.09
CA ALA A 243 -6.45 -12.54 14.75
C ALA A 243 -6.35 -11.42 13.70
N LEU A 244 -5.70 -11.71 12.57
CA LEU A 244 -5.49 -10.76 11.46
C LEU A 244 -4.78 -9.46 11.89
N GLY A 245 -4.01 -9.46 12.97
CA GLY A 245 -3.28 -8.28 13.45
C GLY A 245 -4.15 -7.26 14.20
N MET A 246 -5.31 -7.68 14.71
CA MET A 246 -6.14 -6.87 15.62
C MET A 246 -5.41 -6.68 16.95
N TYR A 247 -5.62 -5.54 17.60
CA TYR A 247 -5.22 -5.36 18.99
C TYR A 247 -6.11 -6.18 19.92
N GLU A 248 -5.51 -6.98 20.81
CA GLU A 248 -6.25 -7.84 21.76
C GLU A 248 -6.77 -7.04 22.96
N THR A 249 -6.05 -5.96 23.31
CA THR A 249 -6.41 -5.04 24.38
C THR A 249 -6.55 -3.60 23.84
N PRO A 250 -7.58 -3.30 23.01
CA PRO A 250 -7.71 -2.01 22.34
C PRO A 250 -7.61 -0.79 23.26
N ALA A 251 -8.12 -0.89 24.50
CA ALA A 251 -8.05 0.18 25.49
C ALA A 251 -6.61 0.62 25.85
N LYS A 252 -5.61 -0.23 25.60
CA LYS A 252 -4.18 0.05 25.85
C LYS A 252 -3.38 0.25 24.57
N GLU A 253 -3.79 -0.42 23.49
CA GLU A 253 -2.97 -0.56 22.27
C GLU A 253 -3.47 0.30 21.12
N ALA A 254 -4.78 0.53 21.02
CA ALA A 254 -5.36 1.26 19.91
C ALA A 254 -4.94 2.73 19.95
N ILE A 255 -4.60 3.29 18.79
CA ILE A 255 -4.09 4.65 18.69
C ILE A 255 -5.28 5.58 18.43
N PRO A 256 -5.63 6.47 19.38
CA PRO A 256 -6.82 7.29 19.21
C PRO A 256 -6.62 8.38 18.16
N ILE A 257 -7.63 8.54 17.32
CA ILE A 257 -7.72 9.64 16.36
C ILE A 257 -8.30 10.86 17.09
N ALA A 258 -7.68 12.02 16.92
CA ALA A 258 -8.16 13.27 17.48
C ALA A 258 -9.18 13.92 16.55
N ARG A 259 -8.88 13.94 15.25
CA ARG A 259 -9.76 14.52 14.23
C ARG A 259 -9.33 14.07 12.82
N VAL A 260 -10.31 13.95 11.92
CA VAL A 260 -10.08 13.80 10.48
C VAL A 260 -10.87 14.86 9.74
N ARG A 261 -10.20 15.62 8.86
CA ARG A 261 -10.81 16.77 8.15
C ARG A 261 -10.31 16.83 6.72
N LEU A 262 -11.11 17.38 5.82
CA LEU A 262 -10.62 17.81 4.51
C LEU A 262 -9.84 19.12 4.67
N ALA A 263 -8.73 19.28 3.96
CA ALA A 263 -7.93 20.51 4.07
C ALA A 263 -8.72 21.75 3.62
N VAL A 264 -9.63 21.62 2.64
CA VAL A 264 -10.51 22.71 2.21
C VAL A 264 -11.42 23.23 3.33
N ASP A 265 -11.77 22.36 4.28
CA ASP A 265 -12.65 22.70 5.42
C ASP A 265 -11.84 23.20 6.65
N MET A 266 -10.51 23.28 6.56
CA MET A 266 -9.65 23.85 7.60
C MET A 266 -9.53 25.38 7.46
N PRO A 267 -9.22 26.14 8.55
CA PRO A 267 -8.87 27.55 8.45
C PRO A 267 -7.69 27.75 7.49
N GLU A 268 -7.72 28.81 6.68
CA GLU A 268 -6.75 29.04 5.60
C GLU A 268 -5.30 28.95 6.07
N GLY A 269 -4.95 29.61 7.19
CA GLY A 269 -3.61 29.57 7.77
C GLY A 269 -3.17 28.22 8.36
N GLU A 270 -4.07 27.24 8.47
CA GLU A 270 -3.76 25.88 8.95
C GLU A 270 -3.69 24.86 7.80
N ARG A 271 -4.11 25.23 6.58
CA ARG A 271 -4.21 24.29 5.45
C ARG A 271 -2.82 23.85 4.99
N PRO A 272 -2.51 22.55 5.02
CA PRO A 272 -1.27 22.10 4.44
C PRO A 272 -1.39 22.13 2.91
N ALA A 273 -0.31 22.53 2.23
CA ALA A 273 -0.25 22.56 0.78
C ALA A 273 0.87 21.64 0.29
N TYR A 274 0.59 20.92 -0.80
CA TYR A 274 1.51 19.96 -1.39
C TYR A 274 1.50 20.04 -2.90
N GLU A 275 2.62 19.66 -3.49
CA GLU A 275 2.74 19.40 -4.90
C GLU A 275 3.29 18.00 -5.13
N VAL A 276 2.81 17.36 -6.19
CA VAL A 276 3.28 16.06 -6.66
C VAL A 276 4.05 16.23 -7.96
N LEU A 277 5.16 15.51 -8.11
CA LEU A 277 5.89 15.47 -9.37
C LEU A 277 5.02 14.78 -10.43
N ARG A 278 4.79 15.45 -11.55
CA ARG A 278 3.93 14.97 -12.63
C ARG A 278 4.56 13.77 -13.32
N SER A 279 3.82 12.68 -13.47
CA SER A 279 4.32 11.46 -14.12
C SER A 279 4.62 11.64 -15.61
N ASP A 280 4.03 12.65 -16.26
CA ASP A 280 4.28 13.01 -17.65
C ASP A 280 5.52 13.91 -17.86
N SER A 281 6.22 14.29 -16.80
CA SER A 281 7.42 15.13 -16.88
C SER A 281 8.70 14.34 -17.18
N ASP A 282 9.68 15.02 -17.79
CA ASP A 282 11.04 14.48 -17.96
C ASP A 282 11.75 14.22 -16.63
N SER A 283 11.47 15.05 -15.62
CA SER A 283 11.96 14.82 -14.26
C SER A 283 11.49 13.47 -13.72
N PHE A 284 10.22 13.12 -13.92
CA PHE A 284 9.72 11.81 -13.50
C PHE A 284 10.35 10.66 -14.30
N SER A 285 10.59 10.83 -15.61
CA SER A 285 11.39 9.86 -16.40
C SER A 285 12.73 9.55 -15.75
N ARG A 286 13.45 10.60 -15.34
CA ARG A 286 14.75 10.47 -14.69
C ARG A 286 14.65 9.83 -13.31
N VAL A 287 13.58 10.09 -12.55
CA VAL A 287 13.32 9.40 -11.27
C VAL A 287 13.12 7.90 -11.49
N VAL A 288 12.32 7.49 -12.47
CA VAL A 288 12.11 6.07 -12.81
C VAL A 288 13.44 5.40 -13.18
N THR A 289 14.20 6.00 -14.09
CA THR A 289 15.52 5.48 -14.51
C THR A 289 16.48 5.38 -13.33
N GLY A 290 16.52 6.40 -12.46
CA GLY A 290 17.33 6.40 -11.25
C GLY A 290 16.90 5.32 -10.25
N ARG A 291 15.59 5.05 -10.11
CA ARG A 291 15.09 3.98 -9.23
C ARG A 291 15.43 2.58 -9.75
N ALA A 292 15.35 2.38 -11.07
CA ALA A 292 15.64 1.11 -11.72
C ALA A 292 17.13 0.75 -11.74
N ASN A 293 18.00 1.74 -11.63
CA ASN A 293 19.44 1.54 -11.77
C ASN A 293 20.20 1.83 -10.49
N ARG A 294 19.72 2.78 -9.67
CA ARG A 294 20.38 3.33 -8.47
C ARG A 294 21.77 3.86 -8.80
N GLY A 295 21.86 5.17 -8.99
CA GLY A 295 23.10 5.85 -9.33
C GLY A 295 24.11 5.93 -8.20
N GLY A 296 25.24 6.59 -8.47
CA GLY A 296 26.27 6.91 -7.48
C GLY A 296 27.29 5.79 -7.25
N GLU A 297 28.20 6.03 -6.32
CA GLU A 297 29.35 5.14 -6.06
C GLU A 297 28.99 3.89 -5.24
N PHE A 298 27.86 3.93 -4.51
CA PHE A 298 27.44 2.81 -3.66
C PHE A 298 26.98 1.60 -4.48
N PHE A 299 26.23 1.83 -5.57
CA PHE A 299 25.67 0.78 -6.41
C PHE A 299 26.57 0.50 -7.61
N ILE A 300 27.58 -0.35 -7.41
CA ILE A 300 28.56 -0.72 -8.46
C ILE A 300 27.97 -1.51 -9.64
N ARG A 301 26.77 -2.08 -9.50
CA ARG A 301 26.07 -2.85 -10.53
C ARG A 301 24.61 -2.40 -10.62
N PRO A 302 24.24 -1.63 -11.66
CA PRO A 302 22.86 -1.19 -11.80
C PRO A 302 21.93 -2.35 -12.11
N ALA A 303 20.74 -2.34 -11.50
CA ALA A 303 19.79 -3.46 -11.60
C ALA A 303 19.10 -3.54 -12.97
N GLY A 304 18.80 -2.40 -13.60
CA GLY A 304 18.15 -2.33 -14.90
C GLY A 304 16.66 -2.67 -14.91
N GLY A 305 16.00 -2.61 -13.74
CA GLY A 305 14.58 -2.91 -13.57
C GLY A 305 14.01 -2.37 -12.27
N VAL A 306 12.72 -2.07 -12.25
CA VAL A 306 11.99 -1.64 -11.04
C VAL A 306 10.52 -2.08 -11.12
N ASP A 307 9.96 -2.46 -9.97
CA ASP A 307 8.53 -2.69 -9.76
C ASP A 307 7.80 -1.34 -9.67
N VAL A 308 6.57 -1.23 -10.17
CA VAL A 308 5.74 -0.03 -10.07
C VAL A 308 5.62 0.49 -8.63
N CYS A 309 5.51 -0.40 -7.65
CA CYS A 309 5.43 -0.05 -6.24
C CYS A 309 6.78 0.35 -5.61
N ASN A 310 7.88 0.16 -6.33
CA ASN A 310 9.22 0.64 -5.96
C ASN A 310 9.58 1.98 -6.62
N VAL A 311 8.61 2.64 -7.27
CA VAL A 311 8.71 4.01 -7.79
C VAL A 311 7.74 4.92 -7.04
N PRO A 312 8.03 5.28 -5.76
CA PRO A 312 7.19 6.24 -5.05
C PRO A 312 7.23 7.58 -5.77
N VAL A 313 6.06 8.14 -6.07
CA VAL A 313 5.99 9.44 -6.73
C VAL A 313 6.41 10.54 -5.75
N PRO A 314 7.38 11.40 -6.12
CA PRO A 314 7.83 12.47 -5.23
C PRO A 314 6.71 13.46 -4.91
N VAL A 315 6.58 13.79 -3.63
CA VAL A 315 5.69 14.84 -3.12
C VAL A 315 6.52 15.82 -2.30
N ARG A 316 6.21 17.11 -2.41
CA ARG A 316 6.82 18.16 -1.58
C ARG A 316 5.75 18.99 -0.91
N LYS A 317 6.02 19.39 0.33
CA LYS A 317 5.23 20.40 1.04
C LYS A 317 5.60 21.78 0.50
N VAL A 318 4.61 22.63 0.29
CA VAL A 318 4.80 24.02 -0.13
C VAL A 318 4.16 24.96 0.87
N GLY A 319 4.58 26.24 0.85
CA GLY A 319 3.94 27.27 1.66
C GLY A 319 2.44 27.32 1.37
N GLY A 320 1.65 27.32 2.45
CA GLY A 320 0.19 27.52 2.41
C GLY A 320 -0.14 28.89 1.88
#